data_AF-A0A0B7BRF9-F1
#
_entry.id   AF-A0A0B7BRF9-F1
#
_cell.length_a   1.000
_cell.length_b   1.000
_cell.length_c   1.000
_cell.angle_alpha   90.00
_cell.angle_beta   90.00
_cell.angle_gamma   90.00
#
_symmetry.space_group_name_H-M   'P 1'
#
loop_
_entity.id
_entity.type
_entity.pdbx_description
1 polymer ?
#
loop_
_entity_poly.entity_id
_entity_poly.type
_entity_poly.pdbx_seq_one_letter_code
_entity_poly.pdbx_strand_id
1 'polypeptide(L)'
;SIMKRNFLKLVTTEMKCLRRMLGVTRRDRLRNEDIRKKVGTTSVLNFIKKQQIKWFGHTSRLPTDIAHQLLFRYNGCKTNDSTSKWWIPEITSHERHHVHKSLV
;
A
#
# COMPACT_ATOMS: atom_id res chain seq x y z
N SER A 1 -12.64 -10.72 -2.99
CA SER A 1 -11.31 -10.64 -2.36
C SER A 1 -11.36 -9.72 -1.14
N ILE A 2 -10.95 -10.24 0.01
CA ILE A 2 -10.94 -9.57 1.33
C ILE A 2 -10.19 -8.21 1.27
N MET A 3 -9.18 -8.10 0.40
CA MET A 3 -8.34 -6.91 0.25
C MET A 3 -9.00 -5.74 -0.48
N LYS A 4 -9.77 -5.99 -1.56
CA LYS A 4 -10.54 -4.92 -2.24
C LYS A 4 -11.49 -4.23 -1.25
N ARG A 5 -12.11 -5.01 -0.37
CA ARG A 5 -12.99 -4.50 0.69
C ARG A 5 -12.22 -3.65 1.72
N ASN A 6 -11.01 -4.06 2.11
CA ASN A 6 -10.18 -3.31 3.05
C ASN A 6 -9.65 -2.00 2.45
N PHE A 7 -9.27 -1.98 1.17
CA PHE A 7 -8.88 -0.74 0.49
C PHE A 7 -10.00 0.25 0.39
N LEU A 8 -11.20 -0.21 0.02
CA LEU A 8 -12.38 0.65 0.00
C LEU A 8 -12.66 1.22 1.40
N LYS A 9 -12.54 0.41 2.46
CA LYS A 9 -12.67 0.88 3.85
C LYS A 9 -11.64 1.97 4.20
N LEU A 10 -10.38 1.83 3.78
CA LEU A 10 -9.35 2.84 4.02
C LEU A 10 -9.64 4.16 3.29
N VAL A 11 -10.09 4.07 2.03
CA VAL A 11 -10.47 5.26 1.26
C VAL A 11 -11.69 5.95 1.85
N THR A 12 -12.69 5.18 2.32
CA THR A 12 -13.88 5.77 2.94
C THR A 12 -13.58 6.39 4.30
N THR A 13 -12.73 5.79 5.13
CA THR A 13 -12.30 6.38 6.40
C THR A 13 -11.47 7.64 6.16
N GLU A 14 -10.51 7.63 5.23
CA GLU A 14 -9.74 8.81 4.81
C GLU A 14 -10.67 9.96 4.43
N MET A 15 -11.60 9.72 3.50
CA MET A 15 -12.54 10.75 3.04
C MET A 15 -13.48 11.23 4.14
N LYS A 16 -13.87 10.38 5.09
CA LYS A 16 -14.69 10.79 6.23
C LYS A 16 -13.92 11.74 7.16
N CYS A 17 -12.64 11.44 7.43
CA CYS A 17 -11.78 12.30 8.23
C CYS A 17 -11.55 13.65 7.54
N LEU A 18 -11.15 13.65 6.26
CA LEU A 18 -10.89 14.90 5.52
C LEU A 18 -12.13 15.80 5.42
N ARG A 19 -13.30 15.22 5.14
CA ARG A 19 -14.56 15.98 5.11
C ARG A 19 -14.89 16.59 6.46
N ARG A 20 -14.69 15.83 7.55
CA ARG A 20 -14.96 16.32 8.91
C ARG A 20 -13.99 17.43 9.34
N MET A 21 -12.71 17.32 8.97
CA MET A 21 -11.72 18.38 9.23
C MET A 21 -12.03 19.67 8.47
N LEU A 22 -12.47 19.57 7.22
CA LEU A 22 -12.81 20.73 6.40
C LEU A 22 -14.23 21.26 6.61
N GLY A 23 -15.05 20.62 7.45
CA GLY A 23 -16.47 20.98 7.63
C GLY A 23 -17.33 20.76 6.39
N VAL A 24 -16.89 19.93 5.44
CA VAL A 24 -17.57 19.70 4.16
C VAL A 24 -18.65 18.64 4.32
N THR A 25 -19.85 18.97 3.87
CA THR A 25 -21.02 18.09 3.86
C THR A 25 -21.27 17.49 2.49
N ARG A 26 -22.26 16.60 2.38
CA ARG A 26 -22.67 16.04 1.08
C ARG A 26 -23.33 17.10 0.16
N ARG A 27 -23.81 18.22 0.70
CA ARG A 27 -24.48 19.29 -0.07
C ARG A 27 -23.50 20.07 -0.94
N ASP A 28 -22.24 20.13 -0.53
CA ASP A 28 -21.19 20.88 -1.23
C ASP A 28 -20.75 20.21 -2.55
N ARG A 29 -21.17 18.95 -2.78
CA ARG A 29 -20.91 18.17 -4.01
C ARG A 29 -19.44 18.15 -4.46
N LEU A 30 -18.50 18.36 -3.53
CA LEU A 30 -17.07 18.35 -3.81
C LEU A 30 -16.59 16.93 -4.13
N ARG A 31 -15.81 16.83 -5.21
CA ARG A 31 -15.13 15.59 -5.59
C ARG A 31 -14.05 15.24 -4.57
N ASN A 32 -13.77 13.94 -4.44
CA ASN A 32 -12.77 13.45 -3.49
C ASN A 32 -11.37 13.95 -3.83
N GLU A 33 -11.07 14.13 -5.13
CA GLU A 33 -9.81 14.68 -5.61
C GLU A 33 -9.62 16.13 -5.16
N ASP A 34 -10.67 16.95 -5.26
CA ASP A 34 -10.64 18.37 -4.87
C ASP A 34 -10.48 18.53 -3.36
N ILE A 35 -11.15 17.67 -2.57
CA ILE A 35 -10.98 17.61 -1.11
C ILE A 35 -9.52 17.30 -0.76
N ARG A 36 -8.91 16.31 -1.41
CA ARG A 36 -7.50 15.96 -1.18
C ARG A 36 -6.55 17.09 -1.58
N LYS A 37 -6.79 17.75 -2.72
CA LYS A 37 -6.02 18.92 -3.17
C LYS A 37 -6.11 20.08 -2.18
N LYS A 38 -7.30 20.34 -1.65
CA LYS A 38 -7.53 21.43 -0.68
C LYS A 38 -6.79 21.20 0.65
N VAL A 39 -6.69 19.96 1.12
CA VAL A 39 -5.89 19.62 2.31
C VAL A 39 -4.40 19.51 1.99
N GLY A 40 -4.03 19.32 0.72
CA GLY A 40 -2.65 19.07 0.30
C GLY A 40 -2.18 17.63 0.60
N THR A 41 -3.11 16.69 0.76
CA THR A 41 -2.81 15.31 1.17
C THR A 41 -2.78 14.36 -0.03
N THR A 42 -1.78 13.47 -0.06
CA THR A 42 -1.77 12.34 -1.01
C THR A 42 -2.66 11.21 -0.53
N SER A 43 -3.29 10.47 -1.46
CA SER A 43 -4.12 9.29 -1.13
C SER A 43 -3.44 8.36 -0.11
N VAL A 44 -4.21 7.93 0.90
CA VAL A 44 -3.75 6.96 1.92
C VAL A 44 -3.18 5.68 1.31
N LEU A 45 -3.71 5.26 0.16
CA LEU A 45 -3.21 4.09 -0.56
C LEU A 45 -1.79 4.31 -1.08
N ASN A 46 -1.50 5.50 -1.61
CA ASN A 46 -0.17 5.83 -2.09
C ASN A 46 0.84 5.90 -0.94
N PHE A 47 0.40 6.39 0.23
CA PHE A 47 1.22 6.37 1.43
C PHE A 47 1.57 4.92 1.84
N ILE A 48 0.56 4.04 1.93
CA ILE A 48 0.76 2.63 2.28
C ILE A 48 1.71 1.96 1.29
N LYS A 49 1.51 2.17 -0.02
CA LYS A 49 2.41 1.63 -1.06
C LYS A 49 3.86 2.11 -0.86
N LYS A 50 4.08 3.40 -0.61
CA LYS A 50 5.42 3.94 -0.34
C LYS A 50 6.06 3.31 0.90
N GLN A 51 5.28 3.10 1.97
CA GLN A 51 5.80 2.47 3.19
C GLN A 51 6.11 0.98 2.98
N GLN A 52 5.30 0.27 2.19
CA GLN A 52 5.57 -1.12 1.82
C GLN A 52 6.90 -1.24 1.06
N ILE A 53 7.16 -0.34 0.10
CA ILE A 53 8.43 -0.31 -0.64
C ILE A 53 9.62 -0.02 0.30
N LYS A 54 9.47 0.96 1.22
CA LYS A 54 10.51 1.26 2.22
C LYS A 54 10.80 0.08 3.12
N TRP A 55 9.75 -0.57 3.63
CA TRP A 55 9.87 -1.75 4.48
C TRP A 55 10.54 -2.91 3.74
N PHE A 56 10.13 -3.15 2.49
CA PHE A 56 10.76 -4.16 1.66
C PHE A 56 12.26 -3.87 1.44
N GLY A 57 12.60 -2.63 1.08
CA GLY A 57 14.00 -2.21 0.94
C GLY A 57 14.82 -2.31 2.23
N HIS A 58 14.18 -2.24 3.40
CA HIS A 58 14.81 -2.51 4.69
C HIS A 58 15.03 -4.02 4.88
N THR A 59 14.01 -4.83 4.66
CA THR A 59 14.08 -6.31 4.75
C THR A 59 15.13 -6.89 3.80
N SER A 60 15.25 -6.36 2.58
CA SER A 60 16.25 -6.81 1.60
C SER A 60 17.70 -6.43 1.95
N ARG A 61 17.91 -5.51 2.90
CA ARG A 61 19.25 -5.11 3.40
C ARG A 61 19.66 -5.85 4.66
N LEU A 62 18.74 -6.58 5.31
CA LEU A 62 19.11 -7.47 6.41
C LEU A 62 19.94 -8.64 5.84
N PRO A 63 20.96 -9.12 6.58
CA PRO A 63 21.76 -10.26 6.14
C PRO A 63 20.85 -11.43 5.81
N THR A 64 21.15 -12.07 4.68
CA THR A 64 20.30 -13.04 3.98
C THR A 64 19.76 -14.10 4.93
N ASP A 65 20.55 -14.57 5.90
CA ASP A 65 20.13 -15.63 6.83
C ASP A 65 18.96 -15.20 7.73
N ILE A 66 18.90 -13.93 8.15
CA ILE A 66 17.82 -13.40 9.00
C ILE A 66 16.66 -12.90 8.15
N ALA A 67 16.94 -12.21 7.04
CA ALA A 67 15.91 -11.70 6.14
C ALA A 67 15.13 -12.83 5.48
N HIS A 68 15.83 -13.83 4.95
CA HIS A 68 15.25 -15.00 4.31
C HIS A 68 14.51 -15.84 5.35
N GLN A 69 15.04 -16.01 6.57
CA GLN A 69 14.36 -16.74 7.63
C GLN A 69 13.14 -15.98 8.19
N LEU A 70 13.13 -14.64 8.27
CA LEU A 70 11.95 -13.84 8.62
C LEU A 70 10.89 -13.86 7.51
N LEU A 71 11.30 -13.70 6.25
CA LEU A 71 10.39 -13.79 5.11
C LEU A 71 9.80 -15.20 5.03
N PHE A 72 10.63 -16.26 5.15
CA PHE A 72 10.19 -17.66 5.15
C PHE A 72 9.38 -18.03 6.40
N ARG A 73 9.70 -17.55 7.59
CA ARG A 73 8.93 -17.80 8.83
C ARG A 73 7.58 -17.09 8.77
N TYR A 74 7.51 -15.91 8.17
CA TYR A 74 6.24 -15.23 7.87
C TYR A 74 5.48 -15.93 6.72
N ASN A 75 6.20 -16.50 5.74
CA ASN A 75 5.65 -17.27 4.62
C ASN A 75 5.34 -18.75 4.96
N GLY A 76 5.71 -19.21 6.16
CA GLY A 76 5.73 -20.61 6.59
C GLY A 76 4.40 -21.11 7.16
N CYS A 77 3.45 -20.22 7.46
CA CYS A 77 2.06 -20.62 7.59
C CYS A 77 1.50 -20.91 6.20
N LYS A 78 1.68 -22.16 5.73
CA LYS A 78 0.88 -22.73 4.64
C LYS A 78 -0.55 -22.91 5.17
N THR A 79 -1.31 -21.82 5.26
CA THR A 79 -2.77 -21.93 5.18
C THR A 79 -3.13 -21.88 3.71
N ASN A 80 -4.01 -22.79 3.29
CA ASN A 80 -4.40 -23.02 1.90
C ASN A 80 -5.24 -21.88 1.30
N ASP A 81 -5.11 -20.67 1.84
CA ASP A 81 -5.82 -19.49 1.41
C ASP A 81 -4.90 -18.68 0.50
N SER A 82 -5.19 -18.75 -0.79
CA SER A 82 -4.62 -17.91 -1.86
C SER A 82 -5.02 -16.43 -1.72
N THR A 83 -4.92 -15.87 -0.50
CA THR A 83 -5.45 -14.55 -0.13
C THR A 83 -4.41 -13.66 0.55
N SER A 84 -3.26 -14.21 0.98
CA SER A 84 -2.30 -13.48 1.85
C SER A 84 -1.09 -12.87 1.14
N LYS A 85 -0.89 -13.12 -0.17
CA LYS A 85 0.39 -12.85 -0.87
C LYS A 85 0.28 -11.95 -2.11
N TRP A 86 -0.81 -11.21 -2.28
CA TRP A 86 -1.11 -10.46 -3.52
C TRP A 86 -0.28 -9.18 -3.72
N TRP A 87 0.31 -8.62 -2.65
CA TRP A 87 1.17 -7.43 -2.73
C TRP A 87 2.62 -7.79 -3.12
N ILE A 88 3.03 -9.05 -2.94
CA ILE A 88 4.37 -9.54 -3.32
C ILE A 88 4.55 -9.43 -4.85
N PRO A 89 3.64 -9.95 -5.70
CA PRO A 89 3.73 -9.75 -7.15
C PRO A 89 3.75 -8.28 -7.60
N GLU A 90 3.04 -7.37 -6.91
CA GLU A 90 3.02 -5.94 -7.24
C GLU A 90 4.40 -5.30 -6.97
N ILE A 91 5.08 -5.71 -5.89
CA ILE A 91 6.46 -5.27 -5.58
C ILE A 91 7.48 -5.92 -6.53
N THR A 92 7.39 -7.24 -6.76
CA THR A 92 8.31 -7.97 -7.66
C THR A 92 8.18 -7.53 -9.13
N SER A 93 7.00 -7.04 -9.54
CA SER A 93 6.81 -6.45 -10.87
C SER A 93 7.52 -5.10 -11.01
N HIS A 94 7.61 -4.30 -9.94
CA HIS A 94 8.32 -3.03 -9.94
C HIS A 94 9.85 -3.24 -10.07
N GLU A 95 10.40 -4.27 -9.42
CA GLU A 95 11.83 -4.61 -9.51
C GLU A 95 12.28 -5.00 -10.92
N ARG A 96 11.49 -5.79 -11.65
CA ARG A 96 11.81 -6.17 -13.05
C ARG A 96 11.99 -4.95 -13.97
N HIS A 97 11.23 -3.88 -13.76
CA HIS A 97 11.35 -2.64 -14.52
C HIS A 97 12.55 -1.77 -14.12
N HIS A 98 13.04 -1.87 -12.88
CA HIS A 98 14.21 -1.11 -12.42
C HIS A 98 15.53 -1.83 -12.74
N VAL A 99 15.58 -3.16 -12.62
CA VAL A 99 16.77 -3.97 -12.97
C VAL A 99 17.06 -3.90 -14.49
N HIS A 100 16.02 -3.89 -15.33
CA HIS A 100 16.17 -3.76 -16.80
C HIS A 100 16.62 -2.36 -17.26
N LYS A 101 16.53 -1.32 -16.41
CA LYS A 101 17.00 0.05 -16.72
C LYS A 101 18.42 0.32 -16.23
N SER A 102 18.98 -0.52 -15.35
CA SER A 102 20.39 -0.45 -14.93
C SER A 102 21.31 -1.35 -15.77
N LEU A 103 20.75 -2.04 -16.78
CA LEU A 103 21.45 -3.00 -17.66
C LEU A 103 21.38 -2.58 -19.15
N VAL A 104 20.97 -1.33 -19.43
CA VAL A 104 21.06 -0.69 -20.75
C VAL A 104 21.87 0.58 -20.61
#